data_AF-A0A443IAB0-F1
#
_entry.id   AF-A0A443IAB0-F1
#
_cell.length_a   1.000
_cell.length_b   1.000
_cell.length_c   1.000
_cell.angle_alpha   90.00
_cell.angle_beta   90.00
_cell.angle_gamma   90.00
#
_symmetry.space_group_name_H-M   'P 1'
#
loop_
_entity.id
_entity.type
_entity.pdbx_description
1 polymer ?
#
loop_
_entity_poly.entity_id
_entity_poly.type
_entity_poly.pdbx_seq_one_letter_code
_entity_poly.pdbx_strand_id
1 'polypeptide(L)'
;MRKHVIAMLAVSLLCGSASALAKDLSDDMDALSGGYRTVMNTNDAAEMKKALTDMRAAAEDAKTQTPDKLEGKAPDSPEIKDYHAGLDTLIGQIDATSKLVDAGNVAGAKEEAKKLADTRNENHKKFR
;
A
#
# COMPACT_ATOMS: atom_id res chain seq x y z
N MET A 1 -22.52 -53.43 -32.22
CA MET A 1 -23.87 -53.12 -31.68
C MET A 1 -23.76 -52.87 -30.17
N ARG A 2 -24.57 -51.93 -29.65
CA ARG A 2 -24.63 -51.35 -28.27
C ARG A 2 -23.63 -50.19 -28.09
N LYS A 3 -23.96 -48.91 -28.36
CA LYS A 3 -24.96 -47.98 -27.76
C LYS A 3 -24.85 -47.91 -26.23
N HIS A 4 -24.55 -46.71 -25.68
CA HIS A 4 -25.09 -46.02 -24.48
C HIS A 4 -24.13 -44.84 -24.13
N VAL A 5 -24.40 -43.62 -24.62
CA VAL A 5 -25.08 -42.48 -23.95
C VAL A 5 -24.20 -41.68 -22.96
N ILE A 6 -23.70 -40.54 -23.47
CA ILE A 6 -23.61 -39.17 -22.92
C ILE A 6 -23.57 -38.97 -21.39
N ALA A 7 -22.53 -38.26 -20.94
CA ALA A 7 -22.64 -37.23 -19.90
C ALA A 7 -21.59 -36.13 -20.14
N MET A 8 -21.99 -35.05 -20.82
CA MET A 8 -21.22 -33.79 -20.86
C MET A 8 -21.40 -33.10 -19.51
N LEU A 9 -20.33 -33.03 -18.72
CA LEU A 9 -20.29 -32.19 -17.53
C LEU A 9 -19.81 -30.79 -17.95
N ALA A 10 -20.74 -29.92 -18.32
CA ALA A 10 -20.46 -28.50 -18.53
C ALA A 10 -20.31 -27.82 -17.17
N VAL A 11 -19.08 -27.71 -16.68
CA VAL A 11 -18.77 -26.81 -15.55
C VAL A 11 -18.75 -25.39 -16.10
N SER A 12 -19.91 -24.76 -16.04
CA SER A 12 -20.06 -23.32 -16.23
C SER A 12 -19.51 -22.65 -14.98
N LEU A 13 -18.23 -22.28 -14.99
CA LEU A 13 -17.66 -21.44 -13.93
C LEU A 13 -18.14 -19.99 -14.18
N LEU A 14 -19.31 -19.69 -13.63
CA LEU A 14 -19.86 -18.35 -13.56
C LEU A 14 -19.13 -17.55 -12.47
N CYS A 15 -18.81 -16.31 -12.81
CA CYS A 15 -18.65 -15.16 -11.91
C CYS A 15 -17.50 -15.20 -10.90
N GLY A 16 -16.51 -14.39 -11.22
CA GLY A 16 -15.68 -13.71 -10.24
C GLY A 16 -15.13 -12.44 -10.89
N SER A 17 -15.99 -11.50 -11.29
CA SER A 17 -15.55 -10.12 -11.36
C SER A 17 -15.11 -9.77 -9.95
N ALA A 18 -13.80 -9.85 -9.71
CA ALA A 18 -13.19 -9.27 -8.54
C ALA A 18 -13.42 -7.76 -8.69
N SER A 19 -14.57 -7.29 -8.21
CA SER A 19 -14.68 -5.93 -7.72
C SER A 19 -13.59 -5.84 -6.67
N ALA A 20 -12.44 -5.29 -7.04
CA ALA A 20 -11.49 -4.79 -6.08
C ALA A 20 -12.31 -3.84 -5.21
N LEU A 21 -12.66 -4.28 -4.00
CA LEU A 21 -13.20 -3.39 -3.00
C LEU A 21 -12.12 -2.32 -2.84
N ALA A 22 -12.41 -1.10 -3.31
CA ALA A 22 -11.54 0.02 -3.05
C ALA A 22 -11.34 0.07 -1.53
N LYS A 23 -10.09 0.12 -1.11
CA LYS A 23 -9.72 0.13 0.29
C LYS A 23 -10.01 1.54 0.80
N ASP A 24 -10.71 1.67 1.92
CA ASP A 24 -10.95 2.99 2.49
C ASP A 24 -9.62 3.59 3.00
N LEU A 25 -9.50 4.92 3.08
CA LEU A 25 -8.25 5.58 3.47
C LEU A 25 -7.72 5.09 4.84
N SER A 26 -8.62 4.76 5.77
CA SER A 26 -8.24 4.19 7.07
C SER A 26 -7.49 2.87 6.92
N ASP A 27 -7.98 2.03 6.03
CA ASP A 27 -7.39 0.73 5.77
C ASP A 27 -5.98 0.89 5.16
N ASP A 28 -5.76 1.89 4.29
CA ASP A 28 -4.43 2.19 3.74
C ASP A 28 -3.46 2.66 4.82
N MET A 29 -3.93 3.53 5.71
CA MET A 29 -3.13 3.99 6.84
C MET A 29 -2.76 2.84 7.78
N ASP A 30 -3.65 1.87 7.97
CA ASP A 30 -3.36 0.66 8.72
C ASP A 30 -2.33 -0.22 8.01
N ALA A 31 -2.40 -0.36 6.68
CA ALA A 31 -1.39 -1.06 5.89
C ALA A 31 -0.01 -0.39 5.98
N LEU A 32 0.06 0.94 5.90
CA LEU A 32 1.29 1.71 6.10
C LEU A 32 1.87 1.51 7.51
N SER A 33 1.02 1.54 8.53
CA SER A 33 1.41 1.36 9.92
C SER A 33 1.87 -0.08 10.21
N GLY A 34 1.16 -1.07 9.67
CA GLY A 34 1.49 -2.49 9.78
C GLY A 34 2.79 -2.83 9.06
N GLY A 35 2.93 -2.41 7.80
CA GLY A 35 4.14 -2.61 7.00
C GLY A 35 5.36 -1.99 7.65
N TYR A 36 5.26 -0.77 8.20
CA TYR A 36 6.36 -0.15 8.94
C TYR A 36 6.80 -1.00 10.14
N ARG A 37 5.85 -1.54 10.91
CA ARG A 37 6.17 -2.46 12.03
C ARG A 37 6.89 -3.71 11.53
N THR A 38 6.47 -4.30 10.42
CA THR A 38 7.14 -5.46 9.83
C THR A 38 8.57 -5.10 9.43
N VAL A 39 8.78 -4.01 8.68
CA VAL A 39 10.11 -3.54 8.25
C VAL A 39 11.07 -3.36 9.43
N MET A 40 10.61 -2.77 10.53
CA MET A 40 11.47 -2.55 11.69
C MET A 40 11.83 -3.84 12.43
N ASN A 41 10.93 -4.83 12.46
CA ASN A 41 11.08 -6.02 13.31
C ASN A 41 11.65 -7.23 12.56
N THR A 42 11.38 -7.41 11.27
CA THR A 42 11.86 -8.57 10.51
C THR A 42 13.35 -8.47 10.17
N ASN A 43 14.03 -9.61 10.08
CA ASN A 43 15.38 -9.70 9.49
C ASN A 43 15.36 -10.45 8.15
N ASP A 44 14.18 -10.90 7.70
CA ASP A 44 14.00 -11.57 6.41
C ASP A 44 13.84 -10.52 5.31
N ALA A 45 14.74 -10.56 4.32
CA ALA A 45 14.75 -9.60 3.21
C ALA A 45 13.51 -9.74 2.31
N ALA A 46 12.99 -10.95 2.12
CA ALA A 46 11.78 -11.17 1.33
C ALA A 46 10.53 -10.65 2.05
N GLU A 47 10.44 -10.88 3.37
CA GLU A 47 9.36 -10.31 4.20
C GLU A 47 9.42 -8.78 4.20
N MET A 48 10.61 -8.20 4.37
CA MET A 48 10.79 -6.75 4.32
C MET A 48 10.41 -6.18 2.96
N LYS A 49 10.82 -6.83 1.86
CA LYS A 49 10.46 -6.42 0.49
C LYS A 49 8.95 -6.48 0.26
N LYS A 50 8.28 -7.53 0.73
CA LYS A 50 6.82 -7.64 0.64
C LYS A 50 6.15 -6.50 1.42
N ALA A 51 6.58 -6.25 2.66
CA ALA A 51 6.04 -5.17 3.48
C ALA A 51 6.20 -3.80 2.80
N LEU A 52 7.37 -3.50 2.25
CA LEU A 52 7.61 -2.25 1.52
C LEU A 52 6.76 -2.14 0.25
N THR A 53 6.55 -3.25 -0.47
CA THR A 53 5.67 -3.29 -1.65
C THR A 53 4.22 -2.98 -1.27
N ASP A 54 3.71 -3.62 -0.21
CA ASP A 54 2.35 -3.39 0.29
C ASP A 54 2.19 -1.94 0.80
N MET A 55 3.20 -1.40 1.50
CA MET A 55 3.20 0.01 1.93
C MET A 55 3.17 0.97 0.75
N ARG A 56 3.95 0.69 -0.31
CA ARG A 56 3.98 1.54 -1.51
C ARG A 56 2.62 1.57 -2.18
N ALA A 57 1.97 0.41 -2.34
CA ALA A 57 0.63 0.32 -2.91
C ALA A 57 -0.40 1.07 -2.07
N ALA A 58 -0.37 0.93 -0.74
CA ALA A 58 -1.26 1.67 0.16
C ALA A 58 -1.05 3.19 0.11
N ALA A 59 0.21 3.65 -0.04
CA ALA A 59 0.47 5.08 -0.21
C ALA A 59 -0.05 5.61 -1.55
N GLU A 60 0.05 4.82 -2.63
CA GLU A 60 -0.51 5.17 -3.94
C GLU A 60 -2.04 5.18 -3.93
N ASP A 61 -2.68 4.22 -3.26
CA ASP A 61 -4.14 4.17 -3.13
C ASP A 61 -4.64 5.36 -2.29
N ALA A 62 -3.99 5.65 -1.16
CA ALA A 62 -4.29 6.82 -0.32
C ALA A 62 -4.24 8.13 -1.11
N LYS A 63 -3.31 8.29 -2.06
CA LYS A 63 -3.24 9.49 -2.92
C LYS A 63 -4.48 9.71 -3.78
N THR A 64 -5.28 8.67 -4.02
CA THR A 64 -6.53 8.79 -4.79
C THR A 64 -7.71 9.21 -3.93
N GLN A 65 -7.53 9.26 -2.61
CA GLN A 65 -8.57 9.52 -1.63
C GLN A 65 -8.41 10.91 -1.02
N THR A 66 -9.51 11.46 -0.50
CA THR A 66 -9.51 12.72 0.22
C THR A 66 -9.74 12.42 1.70
N PRO A 67 -8.82 12.82 2.60
CA PRO A 67 -9.05 12.66 4.04
C PRO A 67 -10.17 13.57 4.54
N ASP A 68 -10.92 13.12 5.56
CA ASP A 68 -12.08 13.80 6.15
C ASP A 68 -11.84 15.29 6.43
N LYS A 69 -10.66 15.65 6.94
CA LYS A 69 -10.29 17.02 7.28
C LYS A 69 -10.18 17.96 6.07
N LEU A 70 -10.01 17.39 4.88
CA LEU A 70 -9.92 18.11 3.61
C LEU A 70 -11.19 17.96 2.76
N GLU A 71 -12.24 17.33 3.28
CA GLU A 71 -13.53 17.30 2.60
C GLU A 71 -14.05 18.72 2.32
N GLY A 72 -14.60 18.92 1.12
CA GLY A 72 -15.08 20.22 0.66
C GLY A 72 -14.00 21.23 0.28
N LYS A 73 -12.71 20.89 0.39
CA LYS A 73 -11.63 21.70 -0.16
C LYS A 73 -11.61 21.59 -1.69
N ALA A 74 -11.15 22.66 -2.34
CA ALA A 74 -10.94 22.64 -3.78
C ALA A 74 -9.84 21.63 -4.15
N PRO A 75 -9.96 20.86 -5.24
CA PRO A 75 -8.95 19.87 -5.64
C PRO A 75 -7.53 20.44 -5.84
N ASP A 76 -7.42 21.73 -6.13
CA ASP A 76 -6.15 22.44 -6.32
C ASP A 76 -5.74 23.30 -5.11
N SER A 77 -6.43 23.16 -3.97
CA SER A 77 -6.12 23.91 -2.77
C SER A 77 -4.70 23.61 -2.28
N PRO A 78 -4.06 24.55 -1.58
CA PRO A 78 -2.75 24.32 -0.98
C PRO A 78 -2.71 23.08 -0.08
N GLU A 79 -3.79 22.80 0.66
CA GLU A 79 -3.88 21.68 1.59
C GLU A 79 -3.96 20.32 0.89
N ILE A 80 -4.73 20.20 -0.20
CA ILE A 80 -4.78 18.97 -1.02
C ILE A 80 -3.42 18.72 -1.69
N LYS A 81 -2.75 19.79 -2.15
CA LYS A 81 -1.40 19.68 -2.71
C LYS A 81 -0.37 19.25 -1.66
N ASP A 82 -0.45 19.79 -0.44
CA ASP A 82 0.43 19.41 0.67
C ASP A 82 0.21 17.94 1.09
N TYR A 83 -1.04 17.47 1.08
CA TYR A 83 -1.37 16.06 1.29
C TYR A 83 -0.69 15.14 0.26
N HIS A 84 -0.84 15.44 -1.03
CA HIS A 84 -0.18 14.66 -2.09
C HIS A 84 1.34 14.71 -1.99
N ALA A 85 1.92 15.88 -1.69
CA ALA A 85 3.37 16.04 -1.53
C ALA A 85 3.91 15.22 -0.33
N GLY A 86 3.13 15.15 0.75
CA GLY A 86 3.42 14.29 1.90
C GLY A 86 3.49 12.81 1.54
N LEU A 87 2.51 12.33 0.77
CA LEU A 87 2.50 10.95 0.28
C LEU A 87 3.60 10.68 -0.76
N ASP A 88 3.90 11.64 -1.64
CA ASP A 88 5.04 11.52 -2.57
C ASP A 88 6.38 11.39 -1.83
N THR A 89 6.55 12.15 -0.75
CA THR A 89 7.72 12.03 0.12
C THR A 89 7.80 10.64 0.75
N LEU A 90 6.68 10.13 1.27
CA LEU A 90 6.61 8.81 1.88
C LEU A 90 6.93 7.71 0.86
N ILE A 91 6.37 7.76 -0.35
CA ILE A 91 6.66 6.82 -1.44
C ILE A 91 8.14 6.86 -1.80
N GLY A 92 8.73 8.05 -1.94
CA GLY A 92 10.17 8.19 -2.23
C GLY A 92 11.06 7.55 -1.16
N GLN A 93 10.70 7.64 0.12
CA GLN A 93 11.41 6.98 1.21
C GLN A 93 11.21 5.45 1.19
N ILE A 94 10.02 4.96 0.84
CA ILE A 94 9.76 3.52 0.67
C ILE A 94 10.61 2.97 -0.48
N ASP A 95 10.69 3.68 -1.61
CA ASP A 95 11.51 3.29 -2.76
C ASP A 95 13.01 3.27 -2.41
N ALA A 96 13.48 4.27 -1.65
CA ALA A 96 14.86 4.32 -1.16
C ALA A 96 15.18 3.14 -0.23
N THR A 97 14.27 2.82 0.68
CA THR A 97 14.38 1.67 1.58
C THR A 97 14.39 0.36 0.79
N SER A 98 13.51 0.22 -0.20
CA SER A 98 13.40 -0.97 -1.06
C SER A 98 14.67 -1.23 -1.84
N LYS A 99 15.34 -0.19 -2.36
CA LYS A 99 16.63 -0.32 -3.04
C LYS A 99 17.71 -0.90 -2.13
N LEU A 100 17.70 -0.57 -0.83
CA LEU A 100 18.65 -1.14 0.14
C LEU A 100 18.36 -2.63 0.40
N VAL A 101 17.09 -3.01 0.48
CA VAL A 101 16.69 -4.43 0.59
C VAL A 101 17.12 -5.22 -0.64
N ASP A 102 16.88 -4.68 -1.84
CA ASP A 102 17.28 -5.30 -3.11
C ASP A 102 18.80 -5.46 -3.24
N ALA A 103 19.58 -4.56 -2.62
CA ALA A 103 21.03 -4.66 -2.53
C ALA A 103 21.52 -5.64 -1.44
N GLY A 104 20.62 -6.32 -0.72
CA GLY A 104 20.94 -7.19 0.40
C GLY A 104 21.34 -6.46 1.68
N ASN A 105 21.20 -5.13 1.73
CA ASN A 105 21.56 -4.30 2.88
C ASN A 105 20.37 -4.10 3.83
N VAL A 106 19.97 -5.18 4.51
CA VAL A 106 18.83 -5.18 5.45
C VAL A 106 19.04 -4.21 6.61
N ALA A 107 20.27 -4.11 7.13
CA ALA A 107 20.59 -3.19 8.23
C ALA A 107 20.45 -1.72 7.80
N GLY A 108 20.98 -1.37 6.62
CA GLY A 108 20.81 -0.04 6.04
C GLY A 108 19.36 0.29 5.72
N ALA A 109 18.59 -0.70 5.22
CA ALA A 109 17.16 -0.53 4.98
C ALA A 109 16.41 -0.18 6.27
N LYS A 110 16.71 -0.83 7.41
CA LYS A 110 16.10 -0.47 8.70
C LYS A 110 16.47 0.94 9.15
N GLU A 111 17.70 1.38 8.91
CA GLU A 111 18.10 2.75 9.26
C GLU A 111 17.34 3.78 8.42
N GLU A 112 17.25 3.55 7.11
CA GLU A 112 16.51 4.42 6.19
C GLU A 112 15.02 4.44 6.53
N ALA A 113 14.45 3.27 6.86
CA ALA A 113 13.03 3.10 7.18
C ALA A 113 12.58 3.94 8.39
N LYS A 114 13.47 4.32 9.32
CA LYS A 114 13.12 5.18 10.47
C LYS A 114 12.47 6.50 10.03
N LYS A 115 12.89 7.05 8.89
CA LYS A 115 12.36 8.29 8.31
C LYS A 115 10.88 8.18 7.93
N LEU A 116 10.42 6.96 7.60
CA LEU A 116 9.02 6.69 7.24
C LEU A 116 8.07 7.06 8.38
N ALA A 117 8.46 6.79 9.62
CA ALA A 117 7.63 7.11 10.78
C ALA A 117 7.46 8.62 10.97
N ASP A 118 8.52 9.39 10.79
CA ASP A 118 8.48 10.85 10.94
C ASP A 118 7.56 11.47 9.89
N THR A 119 7.76 11.12 8.61
CA THR A 119 6.92 11.61 7.51
C THR A 119 5.47 11.17 7.67
N ARG A 120 5.20 9.89 7.99
CA ARG A 120 3.83 9.43 8.25
C ARG A 120 3.19 10.19 9.40
N ASN A 121 3.87 10.33 10.54
CA ASN A 121 3.30 10.96 11.74
C ASN A 121 3.02 12.45 11.51
N GLU A 122 3.92 13.15 10.83
CA GLU A 122 3.72 14.56 10.49
C GLU A 122 2.49 14.75 9.60
N ASN A 123 2.39 13.97 8.53
CA ASN A 123 1.26 14.05 7.59
C ASN A 123 -0.06 13.61 8.24
N HIS A 124 -0.06 12.53 9.02
CA HIS A 124 -1.22 12.06 9.76
C HIS A 124 -1.76 13.12 10.72
N LYS A 125 -0.87 13.86 11.40
CA LYS A 125 -1.27 14.97 12.28
C LYS A 125 -1.90 16.13 11.50
N LYS A 126 -1.40 16.40 10.29
CA LYS A 126 -1.91 17.49 9.45
C LYS A 126 -3.28 17.17 8.86
N PHE A 127 -3.49 15.94 8.39
CA PHE A 127 -4.60 15.62 7.49
C PHE A 127 -5.64 14.65 8.00
N ARG A 128 -5.38 13.90 9.09
CA ARG A 128 -6.44 13.13 9.77
C ARG A 128 -7.31 14.01 10.66
#